data_AF-A0A1X7SKI1-F1
#
_entry.id   AF-A0A1X7SKI1-F1
#
_cell.length_a   1.000
_cell.length_b   1.000
_cell.length_c   1.000
_cell.angle_alpha   90.00
_cell.angle_beta   90.00
_cell.angle_gamma   90.00
#
_symmetry.space_group_name_H-M   'P 1'
#
loop_
_entity.id
_entity.type
_entity.pdbx_description
1 polymer ?
#
loop_
_entity_poly.entity_id
_entity_poly.type
_entity_poly.pdbx_seq_one_letter_code
_entity_poly.pdbx_strand_id
1 'polypeptide(L)'
;DGARLDIAVEEFWGYQGRRSFFDVRVFNPLTPTYRGQSLASCYKRNEEDKKRKYDERVREVEHGCFAPLVFSAAGGFAPIAGAFIKRLALLHAERLGKQYNTLLYFLRCEISFSLIKSTIRCLRGSRSSYSSPPSQPCLEDMSRIISDARLSI
;
A
#
# COMPACT_ATOMS: atom_id res chain seq x y z
N ASP A 1 15.00 -7.66 -16.68
CA ASP A 1 15.33 -7.91 -15.26
C ASP A 1 14.93 -6.74 -14.35
N GLY A 2 14.33 -7.03 -13.19
CA GLY A 2 14.44 -6.13 -12.03
C GLY A 2 13.19 -5.60 -11.30
N ALA A 3 11.98 -5.61 -11.88
CA ALA A 3 10.82 -5.08 -11.16
C ALA A 3 10.18 -6.14 -10.24
N ARG A 4 10.70 -6.27 -9.02
CA ARG A 4 10.11 -7.10 -7.95
C ARG A 4 8.84 -6.41 -7.46
N LEU A 5 7.73 -7.14 -7.42
CA LEU A 5 6.47 -6.68 -6.83
C LEU A 5 6.59 -6.66 -5.31
N ASP A 6 5.91 -5.73 -4.65
CA ASP A 6 6.11 -5.46 -3.21
C ASP A 6 5.71 -6.62 -2.33
N ILE A 7 4.61 -7.29 -2.67
CA ILE A 7 4.01 -8.35 -1.86
C ILE A 7 3.64 -9.53 -2.78
N ALA A 8 3.98 -10.74 -2.35
CA ALA A 8 3.55 -11.97 -2.99
C ALA A 8 2.98 -12.92 -1.95
N VAL A 9 1.77 -13.43 -2.19
CA VAL A 9 1.04 -14.30 -1.26
C VAL A 9 0.43 -15.47 -2.02
N GLU A 10 0.60 -16.67 -1.51
CA GLU A 10 -0.01 -17.87 -2.09
C GLU A 10 -1.45 -18.02 -1.60
N GLU A 11 -2.34 -18.46 -2.50
CA GLU A 11 -3.73 -18.81 -2.19
C GLU A 11 -4.58 -17.69 -1.57
N PHE A 12 -4.15 -16.42 -1.69
CA PHE A 12 -4.84 -15.28 -1.08
C PHE A 12 -6.31 -15.20 -1.51
N TRP A 13 -6.58 -15.44 -2.79
CA TRP A 13 -7.94 -15.47 -3.35
C TRP A 13 -8.62 -16.84 -3.30
N GLY A 14 -8.04 -17.83 -2.61
CA GLY A 14 -8.59 -19.18 -2.49
C GLY A 14 -8.36 -20.09 -3.70
N TYR A 15 -7.56 -19.66 -4.68
CA TYR A 15 -7.11 -20.51 -5.78
C TYR A 15 -5.88 -21.30 -5.35
N GLN A 16 -6.02 -22.61 -5.23
CA GLN A 16 -4.94 -23.51 -4.82
C GLN A 16 -3.73 -23.40 -5.77
N GLY A 17 -2.54 -23.33 -5.18
CA GLY A 17 -1.27 -23.28 -5.92
C GLY A 17 -1.04 -22.03 -6.77
N ARG A 18 -1.90 -21.01 -6.72
CA ARG A 18 -1.70 -19.74 -7.44
C ARG A 18 -1.18 -18.65 -6.52
N ARG A 19 -0.10 -17.99 -6.96
CA ARG A 19 0.46 -16.83 -6.26
C ARG A 19 -0.24 -15.55 -6.71
N SER A 20 -0.61 -14.74 -5.74
CA SER A 20 -1.18 -13.41 -5.92
C SER A 20 -0.10 -12.37 -5.63
N PHE A 21 0.10 -11.45 -6.55
CA PHE A 21 1.08 -10.39 -6.45
C PHE A 21 0.39 -9.04 -6.29
N PHE A 22 0.97 -8.23 -5.41
CA PHE A 22 0.46 -6.92 -5.11
C PHE A 22 1.60 -5.91 -5.16
N ASP A 23 1.27 -4.73 -5.65
CA ASP A 23 2.14 -3.58 -5.65
C ASP A 23 1.38 -2.40 -5.03
N VAL A 24 2.05 -1.70 -4.12
CA VAL A 24 1.47 -0.63 -3.31
C VAL A 24 1.78 0.72 -3.94
N ARG A 25 0.74 1.52 -4.14
CA ARG A 25 0.88 2.90 -4.61
C ARG A 25 0.13 3.84 -3.67
N VAL A 26 0.83 4.85 -3.16
CA VAL A 26 0.22 5.99 -2.47
C VAL A 26 0.30 7.21 -3.37
N PHE A 27 -0.83 7.86 -3.64
CA PHE A 27 -0.86 9.12 -4.39
C PHE A 27 -1.51 10.24 -3.58
N ASN A 28 -1.17 11.48 -3.88
CA ASN A 28 -1.82 12.64 -3.29
C ASN A 28 -2.89 13.19 -4.27
N PRO A 29 -4.20 13.10 -3.93
CA PRO A 29 -5.27 13.57 -4.79
C PRO A 29 -5.29 15.10 -4.97
N LEU A 30 -4.60 15.85 -4.11
CA LEU A 30 -4.53 17.31 -4.16
C LEU A 30 -3.44 17.85 -5.10
N THR A 31 -2.70 16.97 -5.78
CA THR A 31 -1.63 17.39 -6.70
C THR A 31 -2.20 18.02 -7.98
N PRO A 32 -1.46 18.97 -8.61
CA PRO A 32 -1.92 19.60 -9.85
C PRO A 32 -2.28 18.62 -10.98
N THR A 33 -1.62 17.46 -11.02
CA THR A 33 -1.88 16.38 -11.99
C THR A 33 -3.31 15.84 -11.95
N TYR A 34 -3.96 15.88 -10.78
CA TYR A 34 -5.33 15.41 -10.58
C TYR A 34 -6.35 16.55 -10.51
N ARG A 35 -5.92 17.80 -10.77
CA ARG A 35 -6.81 18.96 -10.75
C ARG A 35 -7.97 18.77 -11.74
N GLY A 36 -9.19 19.02 -11.27
CA GLY A 36 -10.40 18.87 -12.08
C GLY A 36 -10.89 17.43 -12.29
N GLN A 37 -10.21 16.42 -11.74
CA GLN A 37 -10.65 15.02 -11.79
C GLN A 37 -11.39 14.64 -10.49
N SER A 38 -12.39 13.78 -10.61
CA SER A 38 -13.03 13.18 -9.44
C SER A 38 -12.07 12.22 -8.74
N LEU A 39 -12.18 12.07 -7.41
CA LEU A 39 -11.34 11.14 -6.66
C LEU A 39 -11.48 9.69 -7.16
N ALA A 40 -12.68 9.28 -7.58
CA ALA A 40 -12.92 7.98 -8.17
C ALA A 40 -12.16 7.78 -9.50
N SER A 41 -12.15 8.81 -10.36
CA SER A 41 -11.36 8.82 -11.60
C SER A 41 -9.86 8.72 -11.30
N CYS A 42 -9.38 9.43 -10.28
CA CYS A 42 -7.98 9.36 -9.85
C CYS A 42 -7.61 7.94 -9.39
N TYR A 43 -8.45 7.27 -8.59
CA TYR A 43 -8.21 5.89 -8.19
C TYR A 43 -8.16 4.95 -9.40
N LYS A 44 -9.17 5.03 -10.28
CA LYS A 44 -9.26 4.19 -11.48
C LYS A 44 -8.01 4.33 -12.36
N ARG A 45 -7.59 5.57 -12.64
CA ARG A 45 -6.38 5.87 -13.42
C ARG A 45 -5.14 5.23 -12.80
N ASN A 46 -4.96 5.36 -11.48
CA ASN A 46 -3.79 4.82 -10.78
C ASN A 46 -3.79 3.28 -10.76
N GLU A 47 -4.95 2.64 -10.64
CA GLU A 47 -5.09 1.18 -10.74
C GLU A 47 -4.78 0.69 -12.16
N GLU A 48 -5.34 1.34 -13.18
CA GLU A 48 -5.11 1.01 -14.60
C GLU A 48 -3.65 1.17 -15.01
N ASP A 49 -2.98 2.23 -14.55
CA ASP A 49 -1.56 2.46 -14.83
C ASP A 49 -0.68 1.33 -14.28
N LYS A 50 -0.98 0.83 -13.07
CA LYS A 50 -0.25 -0.30 -12.49
C LYS A 50 -0.60 -1.61 -13.19
N LYS A 51 -1.87 -1.86 -13.49
CA LYS A 51 -2.30 -3.05 -14.26
C LYS A 51 -1.59 -3.11 -15.61
N ARG A 52 -1.63 -2.03 -16.40
CA ARG A 52 -0.95 -1.96 -17.69
C ARG A 52 0.54 -2.24 -17.60
N LYS A 53 1.18 -1.89 -16.48
CA LYS A 53 2.62 -2.10 -16.28
C LYS A 53 3.00 -3.53 -15.86
N TYR A 54 2.17 -4.19 -15.06
CA TYR A 54 2.56 -5.43 -14.37
C TYR A 54 1.71 -6.65 -14.71
N ASP A 55 0.45 -6.46 -15.12
CA ASP A 55 -0.52 -7.55 -15.26
C ASP A 55 -0.10 -8.59 -16.31
N GLU A 56 0.35 -8.12 -17.49
CA GLU A 56 0.83 -9.00 -18.56
C GLU A 56 2.03 -9.85 -18.11
N ARG A 57 3.03 -9.23 -17.48
CA ARG A 57 4.21 -9.94 -16.97
C ARG A 57 3.84 -10.98 -15.91
N VAL A 58 2.99 -10.60 -14.94
CA VAL A 58 2.59 -11.51 -13.86
C VAL A 58 1.83 -12.71 -14.41
N ARG A 59 0.98 -12.49 -15.41
CA ARG A 59 0.19 -13.54 -16.05
C ARG A 59 1.06 -14.47 -16.92
N GLU A 60 1.95 -13.93 -17.72
CA GLU A 60 2.74 -14.71 -18.70
C GLU A 60 4.01 -15.34 -18.11
N VAL A 61 4.67 -14.68 -17.16
CA VAL A 61 5.96 -15.14 -16.61
C VAL A 61 5.78 -15.85 -15.28
N GLU A 62 5.01 -15.27 -14.35
CA GLU A 62 4.86 -15.81 -12.99
C GLU A 62 3.62 -16.71 -12.86
N HIS A 63 2.81 -16.80 -13.91
CA HIS A 63 1.55 -17.56 -13.96
C HIS A 63 0.62 -17.28 -12.77
N GLY A 64 0.68 -16.05 -12.25
CA GLY A 64 -0.06 -15.60 -11.09
C GLY A 64 -1.15 -14.60 -11.43
N CYS A 65 -1.74 -14.00 -10.39
CA CYS A 65 -2.65 -12.87 -10.55
C CYS A 65 -2.05 -11.60 -9.96
N PHE A 66 -2.34 -10.46 -10.57
CA PHE A 66 -1.87 -9.15 -10.12
C PHE A 66 -3.03 -8.28 -9.64
N ALA A 67 -2.83 -7.59 -8.52
CA ALA A 67 -3.79 -6.61 -8.01
C ALA A 67 -3.06 -5.38 -7.46
N PRO A 68 -3.28 -4.17 -8.04
CA PRO A 68 -2.68 -2.95 -7.52
C PRO A 68 -3.38 -2.49 -6.25
N LEU A 69 -2.61 -2.22 -5.20
CA LEU A 69 -3.11 -1.66 -3.94
C LEU A 69 -2.87 -0.15 -3.94
N VAL A 70 -3.87 0.58 -4.42
CA VAL A 70 -3.81 2.04 -4.53
C VAL A 70 -4.47 2.72 -3.34
N PHE A 71 -3.72 3.61 -2.70
CA PHE A 71 -4.11 4.41 -1.54
C PHE A 71 -3.94 5.91 -1.81
N SER A 72 -4.74 6.71 -1.12
CA SER A 72 -4.59 8.16 -1.06
C SER A 72 -3.78 8.55 0.16
N ALA A 73 -2.94 9.58 0.03
CA ALA A 73 -2.21 10.20 1.15
C ALA A 73 -3.13 10.69 2.28
N ALA A 74 -4.42 10.93 1.97
CA ALA A 74 -5.44 11.29 2.95
C ALA A 74 -6.05 10.07 3.70
N GLY A 75 -5.52 8.86 3.53
CA GLY A 75 -6.00 7.64 4.21
C GLY A 75 -7.10 6.88 3.47
N GLY A 76 -7.47 7.31 2.26
CA GLY A 76 -8.42 6.60 1.41
C GLY A 76 -7.79 5.45 0.63
N PHE A 77 -8.62 4.58 0.04
CA PHE A 77 -8.20 3.44 -0.77
C PHE A 77 -9.10 3.24 -1.99
N ALA A 78 -8.52 2.66 -3.04
CA ALA A 78 -9.23 2.31 -4.27
C ALA A 78 -10.05 1.01 -4.12
N PRO A 79 -10.97 0.71 -5.05
CA PRO A 79 -11.82 -0.48 -4.97
C PRO A 79 -11.06 -1.80 -4.82
N ILE A 80 -9.95 -2.00 -5.54
CA ILE A 80 -9.16 -3.24 -5.46
C ILE A 80 -8.50 -3.38 -4.09
N ALA A 81 -7.91 -2.29 -3.58
CA ALA A 81 -7.37 -2.25 -2.23
C ALA A 81 -8.46 -2.50 -1.16
N GLY A 82 -9.67 -1.99 -1.38
CA GLY A 82 -10.82 -2.26 -0.51
C GLY A 82 -11.22 -3.75 -0.48
N ALA A 83 -11.19 -4.43 -1.63
CA ALA A 83 -11.44 -5.88 -1.71
C ALA A 83 -10.33 -6.67 -1.01
N PHE A 84 -9.06 -6.27 -1.19
CA PHE A 84 -7.92 -6.84 -0.49
C PHE A 84 -8.07 -6.75 1.04
N ILE A 85 -8.41 -5.57 1.58
CA ILE A 85 -8.58 -5.38 3.03
C ILE A 85 -9.73 -6.26 3.57
N LYS A 86 -10.85 -6.36 2.84
CA LYS A 86 -11.95 -7.26 3.22
C LYS A 86 -11.51 -8.71 3.28
N ARG A 87 -10.79 -9.20 2.26
CA ARG A 87 -10.27 -10.58 2.25
C ARG A 87 -9.26 -10.80 3.38
N LEU A 88 -8.37 -9.84 3.62
CA LEU A 88 -7.39 -9.90 4.70
C LEU A 88 -8.07 -9.98 6.08
N ALA A 89 -9.13 -9.21 6.29
CA ALA A 89 -9.93 -9.24 7.51
C ALA A 89 -10.61 -10.60 7.72
N LEU A 90 -11.13 -11.21 6.66
CA LEU A 90 -11.74 -12.54 6.70
C LEU A 90 -10.72 -13.61 7.11
N LEU A 91 -9.56 -13.63 6.45
CA LEU A 91 -8.48 -14.58 6.77
C LEU A 91 -7.97 -14.43 8.20
N HIS A 92 -7.90 -13.20 8.72
CA HIS A 92 -7.54 -12.96 10.11
C HIS A 92 -8.66 -13.37 11.08
N ALA A 93 -9.92 -13.19 10.72
CA ALA A 93 -11.06 -13.60 11.53
C ALA A 93 -11.08 -15.11 11.72
N GLU A 94 -10.90 -15.87 10.63
CA GLU A 94 -10.81 -17.33 10.63
C GLU A 94 -9.62 -17.81 11.46
N ARG A 95 -8.45 -17.19 11.29
CA ARG A 95 -7.23 -17.58 12.01
C ARG A 95 -7.29 -17.29 13.51
N LEU A 96 -7.84 -16.14 13.91
CA LEU A 96 -7.81 -15.67 15.30
C LEU A 96 -9.10 -16.00 16.07
N GLY A 97 -10.14 -16.51 15.41
CA GLY A 97 -11.47 -16.70 16.00
C GLY A 97 -12.14 -15.38 16.42
N LYS A 98 -11.76 -14.25 15.81
CA LYS A 98 -12.29 -12.91 16.13
C LYS A 98 -13.41 -12.51 15.17
N GLN A 99 -14.26 -11.59 15.60
CA GLN A 99 -15.33 -11.05 14.74
C GLN A 99 -14.75 -10.29 13.54
N TYR A 100 -15.22 -10.66 12.35
CA TYR A 100 -14.81 -10.06 11.07
C TYR A 100 -14.95 -8.53 11.05
N ASN A 101 -16.09 -8.01 11.51
CA ASN A 101 -16.37 -6.57 11.49
C ASN A 101 -15.34 -5.79 12.31
N THR A 102 -15.02 -6.26 13.51
CA THR A 102 -14.00 -5.64 14.39
C THR A 102 -12.65 -5.58 13.71
N LEU A 103 -12.21 -6.69 13.09
CA LEU A 103 -10.94 -6.72 12.36
C LEU A 103 -10.95 -5.84 11.11
N LEU A 104 -12.07 -5.78 10.38
CA LEU A 104 -12.21 -4.94 9.21
C LEU A 104 -12.12 -3.45 9.57
N TYR A 105 -12.80 -3.02 10.64
CA TYR A 105 -12.70 -1.65 11.13
C TYR A 105 -11.29 -1.33 11.61
N PHE A 106 -10.68 -2.23 12.39
CA PHE A 106 -9.32 -2.09 12.86
C PHE A 106 -8.34 -1.91 11.68
N LEU A 107 -8.36 -2.80 10.69
CA LEU A 107 -7.47 -2.71 9.53
C LEU A 107 -7.67 -1.43 8.72
N ARG A 108 -8.91 -0.99 8.51
CA ARG A 108 -9.20 0.28 7.81
C ARG A 108 -8.65 1.48 8.57
N CYS A 109 -8.84 1.52 9.88
CA CYS A 109 -8.33 2.58 10.73
C CYS A 109 -6.80 2.59 10.75
N GLU A 110 -6.17 1.44 11.00
CA GLU A 110 -4.71 1.31 11.06
C GLU A 110 -4.04 1.77 9.77
N ILE A 111 -4.54 1.33 8.61
CA ILE A 111 -4.01 1.75 7.31
C ILE A 111 -4.20 3.26 7.10
N SER A 112 -5.41 3.78 7.36
CA SER A 112 -5.71 5.20 7.18
C SER A 112 -4.84 6.10 8.05
N PHE A 113 -4.76 5.79 9.35
CA PHE A 113 -3.93 6.54 10.29
C PHE A 113 -2.45 6.43 9.93
N SER A 114 -1.97 5.26 9.52
CA SER A 114 -0.58 5.07 9.09
C SER A 114 -0.25 5.94 7.88
N LEU A 115 -1.12 5.99 6.88
CA LEU A 115 -0.94 6.83 5.68
C LEU A 115 -0.91 8.33 6.01
N ILE A 116 -1.84 8.79 6.86
CA ILE A 116 -1.89 10.19 7.28
C ILE A 116 -0.66 10.55 8.12
N LYS A 117 -0.29 9.72 9.10
CA LYS A 117 0.92 9.93 9.93
C LYS A 117 2.17 10.00 9.07
N SER A 118 2.33 9.08 8.10
CA SER A 118 3.45 9.09 7.16
C SER A 118 3.47 10.37 6.32
N THR A 119 2.32 10.80 5.80
CA THR A 119 2.21 12.05 5.03
C THR A 119 2.61 13.27 5.86
N ILE A 120 2.11 13.37 7.09
CA ILE A 120 2.47 14.45 8.02
C ILE A 120 3.97 14.42 8.34
N ARG A 121 4.55 13.24 8.57
CA ARG A 121 5.98 13.07 8.81
C ARG A 121 6.81 13.51 7.60
N CYS A 122 6.41 13.14 6.37
CA CYS A 122 7.09 13.60 5.15
C CYS A 122 7.04 15.12 4.99
N LEU A 123 5.93 15.77 5.34
CA LEU A 123 5.81 17.23 5.29
C LEU A 123 6.65 17.94 6.36
N ARG A 124 6.75 17.38 7.57
CA ARG A 124 7.53 17.98 8.67
C ARG A 124 9.02 17.68 8.62
N GLY A 125 9.41 16.50 8.13
CA GLY A 125 10.80 16.02 8.07
C GLY A 125 11.65 16.64 6.98
N SER A 126 11.07 17.45 6.07
CA SER A 126 11.82 18.12 4.99
C SER A 126 12.61 19.36 5.44
N ARG A 127 12.66 19.68 6.74
CA ARG A 127 13.47 20.79 7.25
C ARG A 127 14.93 20.34 7.45
N SER A 128 15.65 20.12 6.35
CA SER A 128 17.11 20.23 6.42
C SER A 128 17.45 21.72 6.50
N SER A 129 18.06 22.16 7.60
CA SER A 129 18.74 23.45 7.61
C SER A 129 19.80 23.43 6.51
N TYR A 130 19.78 24.45 5.67
CA TYR A 130 20.74 24.67 4.59
C TYR A 130 22.12 24.95 5.20
N SER A 131 22.82 23.91 5.67
CA SER A 131 24.21 24.02 6.14
C SER A 131 24.84 22.64 6.33
N SER A 132 25.09 21.92 5.22
CA SER A 132 26.25 21.04 4.96
C SER A 132 25.87 19.99 3.90
N PRO A 133 26.78 19.63 2.97
CA PRO A 133 26.52 18.58 1.99
C PRO A 133 26.36 17.22 2.69
N PRO A 134 25.32 16.42 2.37
CA PRO A 134 25.13 15.12 3.02
C PRO A 134 26.16 14.11 2.49
N SER A 135 27.03 13.63 3.37
CA SER A 135 27.77 12.38 3.17
C SER A 135 26.79 11.21 3.27
N GLN A 136 26.41 10.67 2.11
CA GLN A 136 25.69 9.40 1.87
C GLN A 136 24.31 9.21 2.55
N PRO A 137 23.27 8.76 1.81
CA PRO A 137 21.99 8.41 2.42
C PRO A 137 22.11 7.11 3.22
N CYS A 138 21.96 7.19 4.53
CA CYS A 138 21.95 6.04 5.43
C CYS A 138 20.61 5.27 5.32
N LEU A 139 20.67 4.05 4.77
CA LEU A 139 19.59 3.06 4.81
C LEU A 139 19.20 2.62 6.23
N GLU A 140 19.95 3.05 7.25
CA GLU A 140 19.77 2.72 8.66
C GLU A 140 18.62 3.46 9.34
N ASP A 141 18.13 4.58 8.79
CA ASP A 141 17.04 5.34 9.42
C ASP A 141 15.66 4.67 9.25
N MET A 142 15.47 3.87 8.20
CA MET A 142 14.22 3.15 7.97
C MET A 142 14.01 2.00 8.97
N SER A 143 15.08 1.34 9.41
CA SER A 143 14.98 0.26 10.40
C SER A 143 14.68 0.78 11.81
N ARG A 144 15.18 1.97 12.16
CA ARG A 144 14.87 2.66 13.42
C ARG A 144 13.41 3.10 13.52
N ILE A 145 12.83 3.60 12.43
CA ILE A 145 11.41 4.00 12.41
C ILE A 145 10.48 2.78 12.57
N ILE A 146 10.86 1.62 12.01
CA ILE A 146 10.12 0.36 12.16
C ILE A 146 10.29 -0.23 13.57
N SER A 147 11.46 -0.08 14.18
CA SER A 147 11.75 -0.47 15.56
C SER A 147 10.90 0.32 16.56
N ASP A 148 10.85 1.64 16.44
CA ASP A 148 10.10 2.51 17.36
C ASP A 148 8.58 2.31 17.25
N ALA A 149 8.07 1.96 16.06
CA ALA A 149 6.67 1.63 15.86
C ALA A 149 6.25 0.30 16.53
N ARG A 150 7.20 -0.62 16.79
CA ARG A 150 6.94 -1.89 17.50
C ARG A 150 6.99 -1.76 19.02
N LEU A 151 7.64 -0.73 19.55
CA LEU A 151 7.80 -0.51 21.00
C LEU A 151 6.65 0.32 21.62
N SER A 152 5.65 0.69 20.84
CA SER A 152 4.51 1.52 21.28
C SER A 152 3.20 0.73 21.45
N ILE A 153 3.26 -0.61 21.53
CA ILE A 153 2.11 -1.49 21.86
C ILE A 153 2.40 -2.20 23.19
#